data_AF-A0A932FUT6-F1
#
_entry.id   AF-A0A932FUT6-F1
#
_cell.length_a   1.000
_cell.length_b   1.000
_cell.length_c   1.000
_cell.angle_alpha   90.00
_cell.angle_beta   90.00
_cell.angle_gamma   90.00
#
_symmetry.space_group_name_H-M   'P 1'
#
loop_
_entity.id
_entity.type
_entity.pdbx_description
1 polymer ?
#
loop_
_entity_poly.entity_id
_entity_poly.type
_entity_poly.pdbx_seq_one_letter_code
_entity_poly.pdbx_strand_id
1 'polypeptide(L)'
;MQLVFEQGSSAEPRGHALLYFRDSSTRQLLASYVVVLPIEMDITKYIPPMLASQMEQVNLGEFSAFAVPPVPEVIPGHDHLLHLAAMRSDDVVQGGDVSSQDVMRTMQQVNEVVQEYARLYADYLAQTPATTTPEEGHGTASVEEVMYSLMSERDRLGELSRLAGTLRFAAERGDRELMSETETTVRALARYLPEGYKVGRIVETVKDTSERGARLARLYMDRCYKLCEGQYDSLEEVERAIRGLESEGSR
;
A
#
# COMPACT_ATOMS: atom_id res chain seq x y z
N MET A 1 16.20 28.52 2.79
CA MET A 1 15.53 29.45 1.84
C MET A 1 14.03 29.15 1.88
N GLN A 2 13.13 30.10 1.62
CA GLN A 2 11.70 29.74 1.50
C GLN A 2 11.38 29.37 0.06
N LEU A 3 10.98 28.13 -0.20
CA LEU A 3 10.57 27.68 -1.53
C LEU A 3 9.19 28.23 -1.89
N VAL A 4 9.03 28.65 -3.13
CA VAL A 4 7.76 29.15 -3.68
C VAL A 4 7.11 28.03 -4.49
N PHE A 5 6.06 27.44 -3.94
CA PHE A 5 5.26 26.41 -4.60
C PHE A 5 4.21 27.07 -5.47
N GLU A 6 4.22 26.75 -6.76
CA GLU A 6 3.17 27.15 -7.70
C GLU A 6 2.09 26.07 -7.82
N GLN A 7 2.50 24.80 -7.76
CA GLN A 7 1.64 23.63 -7.65
C GLN A 7 2.18 22.73 -6.55
N GLY A 8 1.29 22.15 -5.74
CA GLY A 8 1.67 21.39 -4.56
C GLY A 8 1.65 22.21 -3.29
N SER A 9 2.27 21.69 -2.22
CA SER A 9 2.28 22.32 -0.91
C SER A 9 3.60 22.10 -0.20
N SER A 10 4.14 23.15 0.42
CA SER A 10 5.32 23.02 1.29
C SER A 10 5.03 22.23 2.56
N ALA A 11 3.75 22.08 2.95
CA ALA A 11 3.33 21.30 4.11
C ALA A 11 3.11 19.82 3.77
N GLU A 12 2.83 19.50 2.51
CA GLU A 12 2.60 18.14 2.00
C GLU A 12 3.41 17.92 0.71
N PRO A 13 4.75 18.04 0.74
CA PRO A 13 5.59 17.84 -0.44
C PRO A 13 5.53 16.39 -0.91
N ARG A 14 5.48 16.19 -2.23
CA ARG A 14 5.25 14.87 -2.84
C ARG A 14 6.49 13.97 -2.89
N GLY A 15 7.66 14.52 -2.61
CA GLY A 15 8.95 13.84 -2.74
C GLY A 15 9.61 14.02 -4.11
N HIS A 16 8.90 14.61 -5.07
CA HIS A 16 9.45 14.97 -6.38
C HIS A 16 8.81 16.25 -6.93
N ALA A 17 9.61 17.07 -7.61
CA ALA A 17 9.18 18.39 -8.09
C ALA A 17 9.83 18.80 -9.41
N LEU A 18 9.09 19.54 -10.22
CA LEU A 18 9.64 20.32 -11.33
C LEU A 18 10.09 21.68 -10.78
N LEU A 19 11.40 21.88 -10.73
CA LEU A 19 12.03 23.14 -10.36
C LEU A 19 12.28 23.94 -11.64
N TYR A 20 11.78 25.17 -11.71
CA TYR A 20 12.06 26.05 -12.83
C TYR A 20 12.65 27.38 -12.42
N PHE A 21 13.47 27.92 -13.32
CA PHE A 21 14.08 29.22 -13.22
C PHE A 21 13.82 30.03 -14.48
N ARG A 22 14.08 31.33 -14.40
CA ARG A 22 14.04 32.21 -15.55
C ARG A 22 15.42 32.78 -15.83
N ASP A 23 15.88 32.69 -17.08
CA ASP A 23 17.14 33.32 -17.44
C ASP A 23 16.99 34.86 -17.38
N SER A 24 17.91 35.51 -16.67
CA SER A 24 17.90 36.96 -16.47
C SER A 24 18.11 37.74 -17.77
N SER A 25 18.81 37.15 -18.73
CA SER A 25 19.15 37.77 -20.02
C SER A 25 18.16 37.42 -21.12
N THR A 26 17.79 36.15 -21.28
CA THR A 26 16.92 35.69 -22.39
C THR A 26 15.45 35.59 -22.00
N ARG A 27 15.14 35.64 -20.71
CA ARG A 27 13.80 35.41 -20.12
C ARG A 27 13.21 34.02 -20.42
N GLN A 28 14.01 33.11 -20.97
CA GLN A 28 13.63 31.72 -21.20
C GLN A 28 13.43 30.99 -19.86
N LEU A 29 12.57 29.99 -19.88
CA LEU A 29 12.38 29.09 -18.74
C LEU A 29 13.38 27.95 -18.84
N LEU A 30 14.02 27.65 -17.72
CA LEU A 30 14.90 26.51 -17.56
C LEU A 30 14.36 25.63 -16.45
N ALA A 31 14.45 24.31 -16.56
CA ALA A 31 13.97 23.41 -15.53
C ALA A 31 14.92 22.26 -15.24
N SER A 32 14.83 21.82 -13.98
CA SER A 32 15.41 20.59 -13.44
C SER A 32 14.32 19.80 -12.73
N TYR A 33 14.49 18.49 -12.67
CA TYR A 33 13.61 17.61 -11.93
C TYR A 33 14.26 17.21 -10.61
N VAL A 34 13.66 17.60 -9.49
CA VAL A 34 14.13 17.30 -8.13
C VAL A 34 13.47 16.01 -7.65
N VAL A 35 14.27 15.10 -7.10
CA VAL A 35 13.79 13.84 -6.52
C VAL A 35 14.41 13.66 -5.14
N VAL A 36 13.57 13.30 -4.16
CA VAL A 36 13.96 12.81 -2.84
C VAL A 36 13.62 11.32 -2.80
N LEU A 37 14.63 10.48 -2.56
CA LEU A 37 14.45 9.04 -2.50
C LEU A 37 13.71 8.64 -1.22
N PRO A 38 12.61 7.89 -1.32
CA PRO A 38 11.81 7.49 -0.17
C PRO A 38 12.40 6.30 0.61
N ILE A 39 13.43 5.65 0.07
CA ILE A 39 14.06 4.46 0.66
C ILE A 39 15.54 4.77 0.90
N GLU A 40 16.01 4.55 2.12
CA GLU A 40 17.42 4.67 2.45
C GLU A 40 18.24 3.68 1.61
N MET A 41 19.12 4.22 0.78
CA MET A 41 20.04 3.44 -0.02
C MET A 41 21.44 3.50 0.58
N ASP A 42 21.93 2.36 1.04
CA ASP A 42 23.34 2.19 1.41
C ASP A 42 24.17 1.95 0.14
N ILE A 43 24.69 3.02 -0.44
CA ILE A 43 25.46 2.97 -1.68
C ILE A 43 26.77 2.18 -1.53
N THR A 44 27.28 2.01 -0.30
CA THR A 44 28.51 1.25 -0.05
C THR A 44 28.37 -0.23 -0.44
N LYS A 45 27.14 -0.76 -0.40
CA LYS A 45 26.82 -2.13 -0.84
C LYS A 45 26.93 -2.34 -2.35
N TYR A 46 26.93 -1.26 -3.13
CA TYR A 46 26.90 -1.29 -4.59
C TYR A 46 28.20 -0.76 -5.22
N ILE A 47 29.14 -0.28 -4.41
CA ILE A 47 30.44 0.22 -4.87
C ILE A 47 31.44 -0.94 -4.97
N PRO A 48 32.06 -1.16 -6.16
CA PRO A 48 33.15 -2.12 -6.28
C PRO A 48 34.31 -1.77 -5.33
N PRO A 49 34.95 -2.75 -4.67
CA PRO A 49 36.03 -2.49 -3.69
C PRO A 49 37.18 -1.63 -4.22
N MET A 50 37.43 -1.67 -5.53
CA MET A 50 38.48 -0.89 -6.20
C MET A 50 38.20 0.62 -6.24
N LEU A 51 36.96 1.06 -6.00
CA LEU A 51 36.53 2.46 -6.06
C LEU A 51 36.19 3.05 -4.67
N ALA A 52 36.24 2.24 -3.61
CA ALA A 52 35.84 2.65 -2.26
C ALA A 52 36.65 3.85 -1.73
N SER A 53 37.96 3.89 -1.98
CA SER A 53 38.85 4.96 -1.52
C SER A 53 38.61 6.32 -2.21
N GLN A 54 37.97 6.33 -3.38
CA GLN A 54 37.61 7.56 -4.09
C GLN A 54 36.23 8.09 -3.66
N MET A 55 35.43 7.26 -2.97
CA MET A 55 34.07 7.59 -2.56
C MET A 55 33.99 8.14 -1.14
N GLU A 56 35.02 7.97 -0.30
CA GLU A 56 35.12 8.63 1.01
C GLU A 56 35.09 10.17 0.92
N GLN A 57 35.38 10.72 -0.27
CA GLN A 57 35.32 12.16 -0.55
C GLN A 57 33.94 12.64 -1.01
N VAL A 58 33.01 11.73 -1.33
CA VAL A 58 31.67 12.05 -1.80
C VAL A 58 30.71 12.05 -0.62
N ASN A 59 30.00 13.16 -0.42
CA ASN A 59 29.06 13.28 0.70
C ASN A 59 27.85 12.37 0.44
N LEU A 60 27.78 11.25 1.17
CA LEU A 60 26.75 10.22 0.97
C LEU A 60 25.31 10.74 1.18
N GLY A 61 25.15 11.86 1.91
CA GLY A 61 23.87 12.55 2.07
C GLY A 61 23.30 13.16 0.78
N GLU A 62 24.12 13.37 -0.26
CA GLU A 62 23.66 13.87 -1.56
C GLU A 62 22.95 12.79 -2.40
N PHE A 63 23.02 11.52 -2.00
CA PHE A 63 22.32 10.45 -2.72
C PHE A 63 20.86 10.30 -2.33
N SER A 64 20.43 10.87 -1.19
CA SER A 64 19.03 10.81 -0.77
C SER A 64 18.16 11.83 -1.50
N ALA A 65 18.74 12.92 -2.04
CA ALA A 65 18.02 13.90 -2.84
C ALA A 65 18.91 14.57 -3.88
N PHE A 66 18.44 14.67 -5.12
CA PHE A 66 19.22 15.23 -6.23
C PHE A 66 18.32 15.85 -7.31
N ALA A 67 18.91 16.67 -8.18
CA ALA A 67 18.26 17.27 -9.33
C ALA A 67 18.86 16.76 -10.65
N VAL A 68 17.99 16.48 -11.63
CA VAL A 68 18.39 16.08 -12.98
C VAL A 68 17.64 16.92 -14.02
N PRO A 69 18.34 17.59 -14.95
CA PRO A 69 19.79 17.82 -14.96
C PRO A 69 20.24 18.74 -13.80
N PRO A 70 21.51 18.67 -13.34
CA PRO A 70 22.02 19.50 -12.24
C PRO A 70 22.16 20.98 -12.64
N VAL A 71 22.28 21.25 -13.94
CA VAL A 71 22.11 22.58 -14.54
C VAL A 71 20.76 22.56 -15.26
N PRO A 72 19.81 23.44 -14.94
CA PRO A 72 18.50 23.47 -15.57
C PRO A 72 18.59 23.67 -17.08
N GLU A 73 17.77 22.95 -17.83
CA GLU A 73 17.73 22.99 -19.30
C GLU A 73 16.54 23.79 -19.80
N VAL A 74 16.68 24.41 -20.97
CA VAL A 74 15.62 25.23 -21.56
C VAL A 74 14.40 24.37 -21.88
N ILE A 75 13.22 24.82 -21.44
CA ILE A 75 11.94 24.16 -21.70
C ILE A 75 11.05 24.97 -22.65
N PRO A 76 10.09 24.33 -23.36
CA PRO A 76 9.22 25.00 -24.33
C PRO A 76 8.41 26.17 -23.77
N GLY A 77 8.04 26.13 -22.49
CA GLY A 77 7.26 27.18 -21.86
C GLY A 77 6.56 26.71 -20.58
N HIS A 78 5.85 27.66 -19.95
CA HIS A 78 5.22 27.46 -18.66
C HIS A 78 4.08 26.44 -18.70
N ASP A 79 3.22 26.53 -19.72
CA ASP A 79 2.08 25.62 -19.89
C ASP A 79 2.53 24.16 -20.06
N HIS A 80 3.65 23.93 -20.76
CA HIS A 80 4.23 22.60 -20.91
C HIS A 80 4.71 22.05 -19.57
N LEU A 81 5.33 22.89 -18.74
CA LEU A 81 5.77 22.51 -17.39
C LEU A 81 4.59 22.12 -16.50
N LEU A 82 3.54 22.94 -16.47
CA LEU A 82 2.33 22.66 -15.69
C LEU A 82 1.61 21.39 -16.18
N HIS A 83 1.57 21.16 -17.50
CA HIS A 83 1.01 19.94 -18.07
C HIS A 83 1.78 18.69 -17.61
N LEU A 84 3.11 18.71 -17.64
CA LEU A 84 3.94 17.61 -17.14
C LEU A 84 3.71 17.37 -15.64
N ALA A 85 3.68 18.45 -14.85
CA ALA A 85 3.46 18.37 -13.42
C ALA A 85 2.11 17.72 -13.10
N ALA A 86 1.04 18.11 -13.79
CA ALA A 86 -0.29 17.55 -13.60
C ALA A 86 -0.34 16.04 -13.96
N MET A 87 0.24 15.65 -15.10
CA MET A 87 0.24 14.25 -15.56
C MET A 87 0.98 13.31 -14.60
N ARG A 88 2.07 13.79 -14.01
CA ARG A 88 2.94 13.01 -13.12
C ARG A 88 2.59 13.17 -11.65
N SER A 89 1.68 14.09 -11.35
CA SER A 89 1.38 14.47 -9.97
C SER A 89 2.64 14.97 -9.26
N ASP A 90 3.39 15.87 -9.91
CA ASP A 90 4.59 16.50 -9.38
C ASP A 90 4.25 17.85 -8.72
N ASP A 91 5.05 18.23 -7.72
CA ASP A 91 5.07 19.62 -7.24
C ASP A 91 5.77 20.53 -8.26
N VAL A 92 5.45 21.81 -8.26
CA VAL A 92 6.12 22.83 -9.08
C VAL A 92 6.69 23.90 -8.18
N VAL A 93 8.01 24.07 -8.26
CA VAL A 93 8.76 25.01 -7.42
C VAL A 93 9.43 26.06 -8.31
N GLN A 94 9.23 27.33 -7.97
CA GLN A 94 9.89 28.45 -8.62
C GLN A 94 11.24 28.74 -7.92
N GLY A 95 12.34 28.57 -8.65
CA GLY A 95 13.70 28.80 -8.17
C GLY A 95 14.22 30.23 -8.34
N GLY A 96 13.46 31.09 -9.01
CA GLY A 96 13.81 32.50 -9.25
C GLY A 96 14.52 32.75 -10.58
N ASP A 97 15.33 33.80 -10.65
CA ASP A 97 16.10 34.16 -11.83
C ASP A 97 17.54 33.62 -11.75
N VAL A 98 18.04 33.08 -12.86
CA VAL A 98 19.41 32.55 -13.02
C VAL A 98 20.09 33.18 -14.23
N SER A 99 21.38 32.90 -14.43
CA SER A 99 22.11 33.30 -15.63
C SER A 99 22.73 32.06 -16.26
N SER A 100 22.37 31.76 -17.51
CA SER A 100 22.99 30.68 -18.30
C SER A 100 24.50 30.84 -18.49
N GLN A 101 25.04 32.05 -18.28
CA GLN A 101 26.48 32.32 -18.33
C GLN A 101 27.22 31.92 -17.05
N ASP A 102 26.50 31.79 -15.93
CA ASP A 102 27.07 31.45 -14.61
C ASP A 102 26.56 30.08 -14.16
N VAL A 103 27.11 29.05 -14.80
CA VAL A 103 26.73 27.65 -14.57
C VAL A 103 26.97 27.23 -13.13
N MET A 104 28.12 27.61 -12.55
CA MET A 104 28.48 27.23 -11.18
C MET A 104 27.50 27.80 -10.16
N ARG A 105 27.13 29.08 -10.30
CA ARG A 105 26.11 29.69 -9.43
C ARG A 105 24.74 29.07 -9.63
N THR A 106 24.37 28.75 -10.87
CA THR A 106 23.10 28.09 -11.17
C THR A 106 23.03 26.70 -10.51
N MET A 107 24.09 25.90 -10.61
CA MET A 107 24.18 24.60 -9.92
C MET A 107 24.10 24.76 -8.40
N GLN A 108 24.75 25.77 -7.83
CA GLN A 108 24.66 26.05 -6.40
C GLN A 108 23.22 26.38 -5.98
N GLN A 109 22.51 27.21 -6.74
CA GLN A 109 21.10 27.53 -6.46
C GLN A 109 20.19 26.31 -6.57
N VAL A 110 20.42 25.44 -7.56
CA VAL A 110 19.69 24.17 -7.69
C VAL A 110 19.92 23.30 -6.46
N ASN A 111 21.17 23.15 -6.02
CA ASN A 111 21.50 22.36 -4.83
C ASN A 111 20.86 22.94 -3.55
N GLU A 112 20.84 24.27 -3.40
CA GLU A 112 20.14 24.93 -2.29
C GLU A 112 18.64 24.59 -2.27
N VAL A 113 18.00 24.57 -3.45
CA VAL A 113 16.59 24.15 -3.57
C VAL A 113 16.42 22.67 -3.24
N VAL A 114 17.30 21.79 -3.74
CA VAL A 114 17.25 20.34 -3.46
C VAL A 114 17.33 20.07 -1.96
N GLN A 115 18.29 20.71 -1.27
CA GLN A 115 18.49 20.54 0.17
C GLN A 115 17.28 21.03 0.96
N GLU A 116 16.73 22.19 0.60
CA GLU A 116 15.54 22.73 1.26
C GLU A 116 14.31 21.85 1.00
N TYR A 117 14.10 21.38 -0.23
CA TYR A 117 12.98 20.52 -0.58
C TYR A 117 13.07 19.15 0.14
N ALA A 118 14.27 18.58 0.21
CA ALA A 118 14.53 17.35 0.97
C ALA A 118 14.23 17.53 2.46
N ARG A 119 14.60 18.69 3.04
CA ARG A 119 14.27 19.03 4.44
C ARG A 119 12.75 19.08 4.65
N LEU A 120 12.01 19.78 3.78
CA LEU A 120 10.55 19.85 3.86
C LEU A 120 9.91 18.46 3.77
N TYR A 121 10.41 17.60 2.88
CA TYR A 121 9.92 16.24 2.73
C TYR A 121 10.21 15.37 3.96
N ALA A 122 11.42 15.46 4.53
CA ALA A 122 11.77 14.77 5.77
C ALA A 122 10.93 15.25 6.96
N ASP A 123 10.72 16.57 7.07
CA ASP A 123 9.88 17.18 8.11
C ASP A 123 8.42 16.71 7.96
N TYR A 124 7.91 16.61 6.73
CA TYR A 124 6.58 16.07 6.45
C TYR A 124 6.47 14.59 6.82
N LEU A 125 7.45 13.76 6.47
CA LEU A 125 7.47 12.35 6.88
C LEU A 125 7.56 12.17 8.40
N ALA A 126 8.28 13.04 9.11
CA ALA A 126 8.39 12.99 10.56
C ALA A 126 7.10 13.46 11.26
N GLN A 127 6.38 14.42 10.68
CA GLN A 127 5.13 14.96 11.20
C GLN A 127 3.90 14.17 10.77
N THR A 128 4.01 13.44 9.66
CA THR A 128 3.00 12.47 9.24
C THR A 128 3.21 11.24 10.11
N PRO A 129 2.35 10.96 11.10
CA PRO A 129 2.35 9.63 11.70
C PRO A 129 2.23 8.66 10.54
N ALA A 130 3.15 7.69 10.44
CA ALA A 130 3.15 6.69 9.39
C ALA A 130 1.70 6.35 9.07
N THR A 131 1.21 6.78 7.90
CA THR A 131 -0.20 6.68 7.57
C THR A 131 -0.51 5.20 7.54
N THR A 132 -0.95 4.66 8.67
CA THR A 132 -2.08 3.75 8.74
C THR A 132 -3.09 4.36 7.79
N THR A 133 -3.20 3.72 6.64
CA THR A 133 -4.17 3.93 5.59
C THR A 133 -5.47 4.45 6.20
N PRO A 134 -6.12 5.47 5.60
CA PRO A 134 -7.37 6.01 6.13
C PRO A 134 -8.29 4.86 6.54
N GLU A 135 -8.86 4.99 7.74
CA GLU A 135 -9.82 4.04 8.31
C GLU A 135 -11.04 3.85 7.39
N GLU A 136 -10.90 3.03 6.35
CA GLU A 136 -11.89 2.03 5.99
C GLU A 136 -11.37 0.73 6.58
N GLY A 137 -11.79 0.48 7.83
CA GLY A 137 -11.00 -0.25 8.81
C GLY A 137 -10.52 -1.64 8.39
N HIS A 138 -9.29 -1.75 7.91
CA HIS A 138 -8.49 -2.97 7.94
C HIS A 138 -7.17 -2.63 8.64
N GLY A 139 -7.06 -3.06 9.90
CA GLY A 139 -5.85 -2.94 10.69
C GLY A 139 -4.65 -3.57 9.99
N THR A 140 -3.46 -3.19 10.44
CA THR A 140 -2.17 -3.83 10.15
C THR A 140 -2.37 -5.26 9.63
N ALA A 141 -2.24 -5.46 8.32
CA ALA A 141 -2.46 -6.78 7.74
C ALA A 141 -1.51 -7.75 8.46
N SER A 142 -2.09 -8.60 9.31
CA SER A 142 -1.37 -9.68 9.97
C SER A 142 -0.64 -10.47 8.89
N VAL A 143 0.50 -11.10 9.20
CA VAL A 143 1.19 -12.01 8.26
C VAL A 143 0.20 -12.98 7.62
N GLU A 144 -0.83 -13.38 8.36
CA GLU A 144 -1.95 -14.22 7.92
C GLU A 144 -2.80 -13.59 6.80
N GLU A 145 -3.07 -12.28 6.84
CA GLU A 145 -3.85 -11.59 5.80
C GLU A 145 -3.07 -11.53 4.48
N VAL A 146 -1.75 -11.31 4.54
CA VAL A 146 -0.87 -11.38 3.36
C VAL A 146 -0.89 -12.79 2.78
N MET A 147 -0.82 -13.82 3.64
CA MET A 147 -0.92 -15.22 3.20
C MET A 147 -2.26 -15.49 2.52
N TYR A 148 -3.38 -15.06 3.08
CA TYR A 148 -4.70 -15.24 2.47
C TYR A 148 -4.82 -14.58 1.10
N SER A 149 -4.23 -13.39 0.91
CA SER A 149 -4.24 -12.70 -0.38
C SER A 149 -3.57 -13.51 -1.51
N LEU A 150 -2.56 -14.32 -1.18
CA LEU A 150 -1.78 -15.13 -2.12
C LEU A 150 -2.35 -16.53 -2.36
N MET A 151 -3.27 -17.00 -1.52
CA MET A 151 -3.88 -18.33 -1.62
C MET A 151 -4.92 -18.41 -2.75
N SER A 152 -5.04 -19.59 -3.36
CA SER A 152 -6.17 -19.87 -4.25
C SER A 152 -7.47 -19.97 -3.44
N GLU A 153 -8.61 -19.79 -4.11
CA GLU A 153 -9.94 -19.93 -3.46
C GLU A 153 -10.12 -21.31 -2.81
N ARG A 154 -9.60 -22.36 -3.46
CA ARG A 154 -9.58 -23.74 -2.94
C ARG A 154 -8.74 -23.87 -1.66
N ASP A 155 -7.58 -23.23 -1.63
CA ASP A 155 -6.69 -23.26 -0.45
C ASP A 155 -7.34 -22.49 0.72
N ARG A 156 -7.98 -21.35 0.44
CA ARG A 156 -8.75 -20.59 1.44
C ARG A 156 -9.89 -21.42 2.03
N LEU A 157 -10.57 -22.22 1.21
CA LEU A 157 -11.58 -23.17 1.69
C LEU A 157 -10.99 -24.31 2.55
N GLY A 158 -9.80 -24.79 2.21
CA GLY A 158 -9.06 -25.73 3.05
C GLY A 158 -8.76 -25.15 4.44
N GLU A 159 -8.31 -23.89 4.48
CA GLU A 159 -8.04 -23.19 5.73
C GLU A 159 -9.32 -22.92 6.54
N LEU A 160 -10.41 -22.52 5.87
CA LEU A 160 -11.72 -22.37 6.52
C LEU A 160 -12.19 -23.68 7.14
N SER A 161 -11.99 -24.81 6.45
CA SER A 161 -12.31 -26.16 6.97
C SER A 161 -11.53 -26.47 8.25
N ARG A 162 -10.23 -26.16 8.26
CA ARG A 162 -9.35 -26.35 9.42
C ARG A 162 -9.82 -25.50 10.61
N LEU A 163 -10.04 -24.20 10.38
CA LEU A 163 -10.51 -23.26 11.41
C LEU A 163 -11.89 -23.63 11.94
N ALA A 164 -12.82 -24.06 11.08
CA ALA A 164 -14.13 -24.55 11.50
C ALA A 164 -14.02 -25.79 12.41
N GLY A 165 -13.10 -26.72 12.11
CA GLY A 165 -12.81 -27.85 12.98
C GLY A 165 -12.26 -27.43 14.35
N THR A 166 -11.30 -26.49 14.37
CA THR A 166 -10.75 -25.92 15.61
C THR A 166 -11.83 -25.22 16.44
N LEU A 167 -12.69 -24.43 15.80
CA LEU A 167 -13.78 -23.72 16.48
C LEU A 167 -14.82 -24.68 17.06
N ARG A 168 -15.18 -25.75 16.34
CA ARG A 168 -16.08 -26.81 16.86
C ARG A 168 -15.53 -27.43 18.13
N PHE A 169 -14.26 -27.82 18.08
CA PHE A 169 -13.57 -28.46 19.20
C PHE A 169 -13.48 -27.54 20.43
N ALA A 170 -13.20 -26.25 20.21
CA ALA A 170 -13.21 -25.25 21.27
C ALA A 170 -14.62 -25.08 21.87
N ALA A 171 -15.66 -25.06 21.03
CA ALA A 171 -17.05 -24.96 21.46
C ALA A 171 -17.51 -26.18 22.29
N GLU A 172 -17.13 -27.39 21.89
CA GLU A 172 -17.42 -28.62 22.65
C GLU A 172 -16.75 -28.65 24.02
N ARG A 173 -15.58 -28.03 24.15
CA ARG A 173 -14.81 -27.94 25.41
C ARG A 173 -15.16 -26.72 26.25
N GLY A 174 -15.92 -25.77 25.70
CA GLY A 174 -16.20 -24.49 26.36
C GLY A 174 -14.99 -23.57 26.46
N ASP A 175 -13.97 -23.75 25.60
CA ASP A 175 -12.75 -22.94 25.58
C ASP A 175 -13.01 -21.60 24.88
N ARG A 176 -13.47 -20.62 25.66
CA ARG A 176 -13.88 -19.31 25.14
C ARG A 176 -12.73 -18.50 24.55
N GLU A 177 -11.51 -18.70 25.03
CA GLU A 177 -10.32 -18.01 24.53
C GLU A 177 -10.00 -18.51 23.12
N LEU A 178 -9.85 -19.82 22.95
CA LEU A 178 -9.61 -20.43 21.65
C LEU A 178 -10.75 -20.17 20.66
N MET A 179 -12.01 -20.16 21.12
CA MET A 179 -13.15 -19.77 20.29
C MET A 179 -13.02 -18.33 19.77
N SER A 180 -12.71 -17.38 20.65
CA SER A 180 -12.60 -15.96 20.30
C SER A 180 -11.44 -15.69 19.32
N GLU A 181 -10.30 -16.33 19.56
CA GLU A 181 -9.13 -16.25 18.66
C GLU A 181 -9.47 -16.82 17.28
N THR A 182 -10.02 -18.05 17.25
CA THR A 182 -10.36 -18.72 15.99
C THR A 182 -11.43 -17.94 15.21
N GLU A 183 -12.43 -17.36 15.88
CA GLU A 183 -13.43 -16.49 15.22
C GLU A 183 -12.80 -15.24 14.61
N THR A 184 -11.78 -14.67 15.25
CA THR A 184 -11.04 -13.52 14.72
C THR A 184 -10.29 -13.90 13.45
N THR A 185 -9.60 -15.04 13.46
CA THR A 185 -8.90 -15.57 12.27
C THR A 185 -9.88 -15.91 11.13
N VAL A 186 -11.02 -16.54 11.43
CA VAL A 186 -12.06 -16.82 10.42
C VAL A 186 -12.60 -15.53 9.81
N ARG A 187 -12.78 -14.47 10.61
CA ARG A 187 -13.23 -13.17 10.12
C ARG A 187 -12.21 -12.50 9.20
N ALA A 188 -10.92 -12.62 9.50
CA ALA A 188 -9.85 -12.13 8.62
C ALA A 188 -9.86 -12.90 7.28
N LEU A 189 -9.93 -14.24 7.32
CA LEU A 189 -10.02 -15.08 6.12
C LEU A 189 -11.26 -14.78 5.27
N ALA A 190 -12.41 -14.53 5.92
CA ALA A 190 -13.68 -14.28 5.24
C ALA A 190 -13.65 -13.05 4.30
N ARG A 191 -12.78 -12.06 4.57
CA ARG A 191 -12.58 -10.89 3.71
C ARG A 191 -12.05 -11.25 2.32
N TYR A 192 -11.42 -12.42 2.19
CA TYR A 192 -10.80 -12.92 0.96
C TYR A 192 -11.63 -14.04 0.31
N LEU A 193 -12.87 -14.26 0.76
CA LEU A 193 -13.80 -15.24 0.19
C LEU A 193 -15.04 -14.53 -0.38
N PRO A 194 -15.68 -15.08 -1.43
CA PRO A 194 -16.91 -14.50 -1.96
C PRO A 194 -18.03 -14.47 -0.92
N GLU A 195 -18.82 -13.39 -0.88
CA GLU A 195 -19.97 -13.26 0.04
C GLU A 195 -20.96 -14.44 -0.07
N GLY A 196 -21.08 -14.99 -1.28
CA GLY A 196 -21.92 -16.15 -1.58
C GLY A 196 -21.58 -17.40 -0.76
N TYR A 197 -20.41 -17.48 -0.12
CA TYR A 197 -19.97 -18.61 0.69
C TYR A 197 -20.61 -18.61 2.09
N LYS A 198 -21.20 -17.48 2.51
CA LYS A 198 -21.93 -17.36 3.78
C LYS A 198 -21.11 -17.82 5.00
N VAL A 199 -19.85 -17.40 5.08
CA VAL A 199 -18.91 -17.80 6.14
C VAL A 199 -19.47 -17.55 7.55
N GLY A 200 -20.25 -16.49 7.76
CA GLY A 200 -20.93 -16.23 9.03
C GLY A 200 -21.87 -17.37 9.46
N ARG A 201 -22.61 -17.99 8.53
CA ARG A 201 -23.49 -19.15 8.84
C ARG A 201 -22.69 -20.39 9.21
N ILE A 202 -21.51 -20.56 8.61
CA ILE A 202 -20.60 -21.66 8.98
C ILE A 202 -20.17 -21.48 10.44
N VAL A 203 -19.74 -20.29 10.83
CA VAL A 203 -19.36 -19.99 12.23
C VAL A 203 -20.51 -20.25 13.19
N GLU A 204 -21.73 -19.79 12.89
CA GLU A 204 -22.92 -20.04 13.73
C GLU A 204 -23.20 -21.54 13.92
N THR A 205 -23.20 -22.30 12.82
CA THR A 205 -23.51 -23.74 12.84
C THR A 205 -22.41 -24.59 13.48
N VAL A 206 -21.16 -24.13 13.41
CA VAL A 206 -20.00 -24.72 14.07
C VAL A 206 -20.01 -24.48 15.59
N LYS A 207 -20.67 -23.42 16.07
CA LYS A 207 -20.83 -23.15 17.51
C LYS A 207 -22.01 -23.91 18.13
N ASP A 208 -23.01 -24.30 17.32
CA ASP A 208 -24.11 -25.16 17.76
C ASP A 208 -23.64 -26.62 17.90
N THR A 209 -23.28 -27.04 19.11
CA THR A 209 -22.73 -28.38 19.40
C THR A 209 -23.73 -29.53 19.29
N SER A 210 -24.98 -29.28 18.86
CA SER A 210 -25.94 -30.33 18.59
C SER A 210 -25.61 -31.12 17.32
N GLU A 211 -26.20 -32.32 17.17
CA GLU A 211 -26.11 -33.09 15.92
C GLU A 211 -26.66 -32.33 14.70
N ARG A 212 -27.61 -31.42 14.95
CA ARG A 212 -28.19 -30.56 13.91
C ARG A 212 -27.16 -29.54 13.43
N GLY A 213 -26.50 -28.84 14.36
CA GLY A 213 -25.41 -27.92 14.03
C GLY A 213 -24.26 -28.62 13.30
N ALA A 214 -23.91 -29.84 13.70
CA ALA A 214 -22.91 -30.66 13.01
C ALA A 214 -23.29 -30.96 11.55
N ARG A 215 -24.54 -31.35 11.31
CA ARG A 215 -25.07 -31.58 9.95
C ARG A 215 -25.10 -30.31 9.11
N LEU A 216 -25.55 -29.19 9.69
CA LEU A 216 -25.60 -27.91 9.00
C LEU A 216 -24.20 -27.41 8.62
N ALA A 217 -23.24 -27.47 9.54
CA ALA A 217 -21.86 -27.07 9.26
C ALA A 217 -21.27 -27.86 8.08
N ARG A 218 -21.50 -29.18 8.05
CA ARG A 218 -21.05 -30.04 6.95
C ARG A 218 -21.67 -29.64 5.61
N LEU A 219 -22.98 -29.39 5.58
CA LEU A 219 -23.68 -28.98 4.36
C LEU A 219 -23.23 -27.60 3.88
N TYR A 220 -23.02 -26.64 4.78
CA TYR A 220 -22.50 -25.33 4.41
C TYR A 220 -21.07 -25.39 3.86
N MET A 221 -20.21 -26.26 4.40
CA MET A 221 -18.87 -26.49 3.84
C MET A 221 -18.93 -27.17 2.46
N ASP A 222 -19.76 -28.21 2.30
CA ASP A 222 -19.97 -28.89 1.00
C ASP A 222 -20.50 -27.92 -0.06
N ARG A 223 -21.44 -27.04 0.33
CA ARG A 223 -21.94 -25.96 -0.53
C ARG A 223 -20.81 -25.05 -1.04
N CYS A 224 -19.86 -24.69 -0.18
CA CYS A 224 -18.74 -23.83 -0.57
C CYS A 224 -17.81 -24.52 -1.58
N TYR A 225 -17.50 -25.80 -1.38
CA TYR A 225 -16.69 -26.57 -2.34
C TYR A 225 -17.40 -26.71 -3.69
N LYS A 226 -18.70 -26.97 -3.70
CA LYS A 226 -19.50 -27.04 -4.95
C LYS A 226 -19.54 -25.71 -5.69
N LEU A 227 -19.60 -24.58 -4.97
CA LEU A 227 -19.48 -23.25 -5.56
C LEU A 227 -18.09 -23.02 -6.17
N CYS A 228 -17.03 -23.38 -5.44
CA CYS A 228 -15.65 -23.27 -5.91
C CYS A 228 -15.39 -24.11 -7.18
N GLU A 229 -16.01 -25.29 -7.28
CA GLU A 229 -15.85 -26.21 -8.42
C GLU A 229 -16.87 -25.97 -9.55
N GLY A 230 -17.81 -25.03 -9.38
CA GLY A 230 -18.84 -24.72 -10.38
C GLY A 230 -19.89 -25.83 -10.60
N GLN A 231 -20.11 -26.70 -9.62
CA GLN A 231 -21.01 -27.87 -9.71
C GLN A 231 -22.46 -27.54 -9.36
N TYR A 232 -23.12 -26.70 -10.17
CA TYR A 232 -24.45 -26.15 -9.88
C TYR A 232 -25.57 -27.20 -9.73
N ASP A 233 -25.54 -28.30 -10.47
CA ASP A 233 -26.59 -29.34 -10.40
C ASP A 233 -26.66 -29.98 -9.00
N SER A 234 -25.49 -30.28 -8.43
CA SER A 234 -25.38 -30.87 -7.10
C SER A 234 -25.50 -29.84 -5.97
N LEU A 235 -25.37 -28.56 -6.28
CA LEU A 235 -25.51 -27.46 -5.32
C LEU A 235 -26.98 -27.32 -4.88
N GLU A 236 -27.93 -27.50 -5.79
CA GLU A 236 -29.36 -27.36 -5.48
C GLU A 236 -29.83 -28.39 -4.43
N GLU A 237 -29.32 -29.61 -4.50
CA GLU A 237 -29.61 -30.67 -3.52
C GLU A 237 -29.12 -30.29 -2.12
N VAL A 238 -27.89 -29.76 -2.02
CA VAL A 238 -27.30 -29.30 -0.77
C VAL A 238 -28.09 -28.12 -0.21
N GLU A 239 -28.47 -27.15 -1.04
CA GLU A 239 -29.28 -26.01 -0.59
C GLU A 239 -30.67 -26.43 -0.11
N ARG A 240 -31.28 -27.44 -0.75
CA ARG A 240 -32.55 -28.01 -0.30
C ARG A 240 -32.40 -28.70 1.07
N ALA A 241 -31.31 -29.45 1.27
CA ALA A 241 -31.01 -30.09 2.55
C ALA A 241 -30.77 -29.06 3.68
N ILE A 242 -30.04 -27.97 3.39
CA ILE A 242 -29.84 -26.86 4.32
C ILE A 242 -31.18 -26.25 4.73
N ARG A 243 -32.03 -25.86 3.75
CA ARG A 243 -33.35 -25.27 4.03
C ARG A 243 -34.25 -26.19 4.85
N GLY A 244 -34.23 -27.49 4.56
CA GLY A 244 -34.97 -28.50 5.31
C GLY A 244 -34.56 -28.51 6.79
N LEU A 245 -33.26 -28.67 7.06
CA LEU A 245 -32.73 -28.67 8.42
C LEU A 245 -32.97 -27.35 9.13
N GLU A 246 -32.78 -26.19 8.49
CA GLU A 246 -33.05 -24.89 9.12
C GLU A 246 -34.50 -24.76 9.59
N SER A 247 -35.46 -25.21 8.77
CA SER A 247 -36.89 -25.14 9.09
C SER A 247 -37.33 -26.01 10.29
N GLU A 248 -36.62 -27.09 10.58
CA GLU A 248 -36.93 -28.00 11.70
C GLU A 248 -36.66 -27.39 13.09
N GLY A 249 -35.96 -26.25 13.18
CA GLY A 249 -35.52 -25.65 14.45
C GLY A 249 -36.12 -24.28 14.75
N SER A 250 -37.03 -23.81 13.89
CA SER A 250 -37.94 -22.70 14.19
C SER A 250 -39.31 -23.18 14.72
N ARG A 251 -39.43 -24.48 15.03
CA ARG A 251 -40.57 -25.08 15.73
C ARG A 251 -40.15 -25.49 17.12
#